data_AF-A0A847DUK0-F1
#
_entry.id   AF-A0A847DUK0-F1
#
_cell.length_a   1.000
_cell.length_b   1.000
_cell.length_c   1.000
_cell.angle_alpha   90.00
_cell.angle_beta   90.00
_cell.angle_gamma   90.00
#
_symmetry.space_group_name_H-M   'P 1'
#
loop_
_entity.id
_entity.type
_entity.pdbx_description
1 polymer ?
#
loop_
_entity_poly.entity_id
_entity_poly.type
_entity_poly.pdbx_seq_one_letter_code
_entity_poly.pdbx_strand_id
1 'polypeptide(L)'
;MRAETVFESLPARSERGFEIAAPPAAGSPPPPFVVLDGFAFDDATMPTRHVPIVERLARLIAASRVSSQPIEFVTIIGDADTTGTGVYNLDLARRRAESVGTALQGAILALGTEVPAGRLVVLPMSRGETTPVASNRTAAGRARNRRVNVFVPSTCQAFFAQYDLRFLPDTPVFGIPAHPNLDAATRLQRSADVEALRVALGRRLLQRARDALVGRSPSFAPIAAGSLRDAAVRLSAAQLALFREFFPAPGGAIDHPAMNACFEQFANGELRSPLASDRAAGVGEPNGAAYFLFAEFAFLCVESGIDAGDWLPALRSFVATQEIFMHVYRPGPKAPPAVGAAVPRCGSRGARRRPRSLNAFRNDRFTATGPSPTVGLGQSDSVRIRALRASYAGAGLATLRQRARQNLQRAQCMP
;
A
#
# COMPACT_ATOMS: atom_id res chain seq x y z
N MET A 1 -34.07 51.63 -1.58
CA MET A 1 -34.98 51.11 -0.53
C MET A 1 -35.17 49.63 -0.75
N ARG A 2 -34.85 48.83 0.27
CA ARG A 2 -35.37 47.51 0.71
C ARG A 2 -35.88 46.52 -0.38
N ALA A 3 -35.28 45.35 -0.53
CA ALA A 3 -35.31 44.15 0.35
C ALA A 3 -36.49 43.21 0.02
N GLU A 4 -36.12 41.96 -0.26
CA GLU A 4 -36.77 40.70 0.14
C GLU A 4 -38.21 40.39 -0.25
N THR A 5 -38.38 39.20 -0.84
CA THR A 5 -39.24 38.05 -0.46
C THR A 5 -39.55 37.24 -1.74
N VAL A 6 -39.63 35.92 -1.82
CA VAL A 6 -39.61 34.80 -0.88
C VAL A 6 -39.46 33.50 -1.70
N PHE A 7 -38.84 32.49 -1.10
CA PHE A 7 -38.88 31.07 -1.47
C PHE A 7 -40.30 30.58 -1.77
N GLU A 8 -40.56 29.86 -2.87
CA GLU A 8 -41.42 28.67 -2.85
C GLU A 8 -41.46 27.92 -4.20
N SER A 9 -41.43 26.59 -4.10
CA SER A 9 -41.76 25.58 -5.12
C SER A 9 -40.74 25.28 -6.25
N LEU A 10 -39.86 24.30 -6.01
CA LEU A 10 -39.37 23.42 -7.08
C LEU A 10 -39.79 21.97 -6.75
N PRO A 11 -40.43 21.25 -7.69
CA PRO A 11 -40.79 19.84 -7.52
C PRO A 11 -39.60 18.90 -7.74
N ALA A 12 -39.78 17.67 -7.26
CA ALA A 12 -38.77 16.62 -7.10
C ALA A 12 -38.47 15.80 -8.38
N ARG A 13 -37.17 15.42 -8.50
CA ARG A 13 -36.56 14.32 -9.31
C ARG A 13 -36.65 14.44 -10.84
N SER A 14 -35.67 14.03 -11.65
CA SER A 14 -34.35 13.41 -11.42
C SER A 14 -33.53 13.55 -12.71
N GLU A 15 -32.25 13.91 -12.64
CA GLU A 15 -31.22 13.44 -13.57
C GLU A 15 -29.89 13.29 -12.81
N ARG A 16 -29.15 12.25 -13.20
CA ARG A 16 -28.00 11.67 -12.49
C ARG A 16 -26.85 12.68 -12.36
N GLY A 17 -26.77 13.31 -11.18
CA GLY A 17 -25.61 14.05 -10.71
C GLY A 17 -24.63 13.12 -10.00
N PHE A 18 -23.35 13.34 -10.26
CA PHE A 18 -22.22 12.77 -9.53
C PHE A 18 -22.44 12.91 -8.02
N GLU A 19 -22.76 11.82 -7.32
CA GLU A 19 -22.76 11.79 -5.86
C GLU A 19 -21.28 11.80 -5.45
N ILE A 20 -20.74 12.99 -5.15
CA ILE A 20 -19.44 13.12 -4.49
C ILE A 20 -19.59 12.43 -3.15
N ALA A 21 -18.97 11.25 -3.02
CA ALA A 21 -18.99 10.48 -1.79
C ALA A 21 -18.59 11.40 -0.62
N ALA A 22 -19.48 11.49 0.38
CA ALA A 22 -19.21 12.27 1.58
C ALA A 22 -17.94 11.71 2.27
N PRO A 23 -17.00 12.57 2.69
CA PRO A 23 -15.84 12.12 3.45
C PRO A 23 -16.30 11.55 4.81
N PRO A 24 -15.62 10.52 5.35
CA PRO A 24 -15.95 9.97 6.66
C PRO A 24 -15.79 11.05 7.74
N ALA A 25 -16.82 11.25 8.56
CA ALA A 25 -16.76 12.15 9.71
C ALA A 25 -16.35 11.39 10.98
N ALA A 26 -15.16 11.74 11.50
CA ALA A 26 -14.79 11.96 12.91
C ALA A 26 -13.29 11.64 13.10
N GLY A 27 -12.47 12.68 13.22
CA GLY A 27 -11.02 12.60 13.34
C GLY A 27 -10.36 13.66 12.46
N SER A 28 -9.15 14.12 12.81
CA SER A 28 -8.37 15.07 12.01
C SER A 28 -8.42 14.74 10.51
N PRO A 29 -8.40 15.74 9.60
CA PRO A 29 -8.36 15.47 8.17
C PRO A 29 -7.25 14.45 7.89
N PRO A 30 -7.49 13.44 7.03
CA PRO A 30 -6.52 12.39 6.78
C PRO A 30 -5.19 13.03 6.41
N PRO A 31 -4.05 12.47 6.88
CA PRO A 31 -2.76 13.06 6.56
C PRO A 31 -2.60 13.11 5.04
N PRO A 32 -2.00 14.18 4.51
CA PRO A 32 -1.75 14.26 3.08
C PRO A 32 -0.85 13.11 2.64
N PHE A 33 -1.20 12.54 1.50
CA PHE A 33 -0.45 11.44 0.89
C PHE A 33 0.98 11.87 0.54
N VAL A 34 1.13 13.09 0.04
CA VAL A 34 2.41 13.76 -0.25
C VAL A 34 2.34 15.21 0.22
N VAL A 35 3.44 15.72 0.78
CA VAL A 35 3.65 17.14 1.09
C VAL A 35 4.82 17.67 0.27
N LEU A 36 4.56 18.68 -0.54
CA LEU A 36 5.56 19.39 -1.34
C LEU A 36 5.73 20.77 -0.72
N ASP A 37 6.77 20.98 0.09
CA ASP A 37 6.99 22.23 0.82
C ASP A 37 8.08 23.10 0.19
N GLY A 38 8.38 24.25 0.81
CA GLY A 38 9.51 25.11 0.46
C GLY A 38 9.44 25.69 -0.95
N PHE A 39 8.23 26.09 -1.36
CA PHE A 39 8.05 26.99 -2.50
C PHE A 39 8.75 28.33 -2.21
N ALA A 40 9.28 28.97 -3.25
CA ALA A 40 9.90 30.29 -3.09
C ALA A 40 8.85 31.34 -2.68
N PHE A 41 9.33 32.41 -2.04
CA PHE A 41 8.47 33.54 -1.72
C PHE A 41 7.94 34.13 -3.03
N ASP A 42 6.66 34.49 -3.03
CA ASP A 42 5.97 35.07 -4.19
C ASP A 42 5.98 34.23 -5.47
N ASP A 43 6.25 32.92 -5.36
CA ASP A 43 6.41 32.03 -6.50
C ASP A 43 5.46 30.82 -6.41
N ALA A 44 4.89 30.46 -7.56
CA ALA A 44 4.02 29.30 -7.75
C ALA A 44 4.76 28.10 -8.40
N THR A 45 6.00 28.29 -8.84
CA THR A 45 6.81 27.27 -9.49
C THR A 45 7.13 26.14 -8.53
N MET A 46 6.84 24.91 -8.94
CA MET A 46 7.17 23.73 -8.15
C MET A 46 8.69 23.54 -8.08
N PRO A 47 9.31 23.46 -6.89
CA PRO A 47 10.73 23.18 -6.77
C PRO A 47 11.16 21.87 -7.46
N THR A 48 12.29 21.87 -8.17
CA THR A 48 12.80 20.70 -8.92
C THR A 48 13.02 19.45 -8.06
N ARG A 49 13.34 19.63 -6.77
CA ARG A 49 13.47 18.50 -5.81
C ARG A 49 12.21 17.65 -5.67
N HIS A 50 11.04 18.19 -6.05
CA HIS A 50 9.75 17.50 -5.96
C HIS A 50 9.39 16.72 -7.23
N VAL A 51 10.12 16.92 -8.33
CA VAL A 51 9.86 16.22 -9.60
C VAL A 51 9.84 14.69 -9.43
N PRO A 52 10.81 14.04 -8.75
CA PRO A 52 10.79 12.59 -8.57
C PRO A 52 9.57 12.07 -7.78
N ILE A 53 9.06 12.88 -6.85
CA ILE A 53 7.87 12.54 -6.04
C ILE A 53 6.62 12.59 -6.94
N VAL A 54 6.48 13.64 -7.76
CA VAL A 54 5.36 13.80 -8.69
C VAL A 54 5.36 12.72 -9.76
N GLU A 55 6.51 12.43 -10.37
CA GLU A 55 6.64 11.33 -11.34
C GLU A 55 6.25 9.99 -10.74
N ARG A 56 6.57 9.77 -9.46
CA ARG A 56 6.20 8.54 -8.79
C ARG A 56 4.71 8.49 -8.44
N LEU A 57 4.11 9.60 -8.05
CA LEU A 57 2.65 9.67 -7.91
C LEU A 57 1.96 9.39 -9.27
N ALA A 58 2.50 9.91 -10.37
CA ALA A 58 2.01 9.60 -11.72
C ALA A 58 2.05 8.10 -12.02
N ARG A 59 3.19 7.44 -11.75
CA ARG A 59 3.33 5.97 -11.89
C ARG A 59 2.34 5.19 -11.03
N LEU A 60 2.12 5.62 -9.79
CA LEU A 60 1.15 5.02 -8.88
C LEU A 60 -0.29 5.11 -9.45
N ILE A 61 -0.67 6.27 -9.96
CA ILE A 61 -1.99 6.49 -10.57
C ILE A 61 -2.13 5.61 -11.81
N ALA A 62 -1.11 5.56 -12.67
CA ALA A 62 -1.10 4.71 -13.87
C ALA A 62 -1.27 3.23 -13.50
N ALA A 63 -0.51 2.73 -12.54
CA ALA A 63 -0.59 1.34 -12.06
C ALA A 63 -1.99 0.97 -11.54
N SER A 64 -2.67 1.90 -10.87
CA SER A 64 -4.02 1.64 -10.34
C SER A 64 -5.09 1.42 -11.42
N ARG A 65 -4.87 1.87 -12.67
CA ARG A 65 -5.89 1.93 -13.73
C ARG A 65 -6.43 0.57 -14.17
N VAL A 66 -5.60 -0.46 -14.05
CA VAL A 66 -5.94 -1.83 -14.43
C VAL A 66 -6.45 -2.65 -13.24
N SER A 67 -6.50 -2.05 -12.05
CA SER A 67 -7.00 -2.70 -10.84
C SER A 67 -8.51 -2.59 -10.73
N SER A 68 -9.10 -3.38 -9.83
CA SER A 68 -10.52 -3.30 -9.48
C SER A 68 -10.89 -2.03 -8.70
N GLN A 69 -9.91 -1.23 -8.24
CA GLN A 69 -10.11 0.02 -7.51
C GLN A 69 -9.17 1.13 -8.03
N PRO A 70 -9.42 1.67 -9.24
CA PRO A 70 -8.57 2.68 -9.84
C PRO A 70 -8.60 4.00 -9.07
N ILE A 71 -7.49 4.73 -9.09
CA ILE A 71 -7.41 6.09 -8.56
C ILE A 71 -7.97 7.06 -9.59
N GLU A 72 -9.18 7.54 -9.34
CA GLU A 72 -9.91 8.41 -10.27
C GLU A 72 -9.87 9.88 -9.86
N PHE A 73 -9.57 10.17 -8.59
CA PHE A 73 -9.56 11.52 -8.03
C PHE A 73 -8.23 11.79 -7.33
N VAL A 74 -7.69 13.00 -7.49
CA VAL A 74 -6.55 13.50 -6.72
C VAL A 74 -6.84 14.93 -6.33
N THR A 75 -6.87 15.22 -5.03
CA THR A 75 -7.07 16.58 -4.52
C THR A 75 -5.72 17.18 -4.17
N ILE A 76 -5.45 18.39 -4.67
CA ILE A 76 -4.19 19.08 -4.46
C ILE A 76 -4.51 20.40 -3.76
N ILE A 77 -4.08 20.57 -2.51
CA ILE A 77 -4.40 21.74 -1.70
C ILE A 77 -3.13 22.55 -1.42
N GLY A 78 -3.08 23.77 -1.94
CA GLY A 78 -2.04 24.73 -1.60
C GLY A 78 -2.29 25.45 -0.29
N ASP A 79 -1.22 25.68 0.47
CA ASP A 79 -1.17 26.55 1.64
C ASP A 79 -0.10 27.65 1.45
N ALA A 80 -0.35 28.79 2.08
CA ALA A 80 0.53 29.94 2.14
C ALA A 80 1.09 30.14 3.55
N ASP A 81 2.14 30.96 3.64
CA ASP A 81 2.51 31.60 4.91
C ASP A 81 1.67 32.86 5.13
N THR A 82 1.81 33.53 6.27
CA THR A 82 1.01 34.72 6.61
C THR A 82 1.57 36.03 6.06
N THR A 83 2.40 35.98 5.01
CA THR A 83 2.97 37.19 4.39
C THR A 83 2.06 37.65 3.26
N GLY A 84 1.52 38.87 3.34
CA GLY A 84 0.59 39.40 2.34
C GLY A 84 -0.86 39.41 2.82
N THR A 85 -1.80 39.69 1.91
CA THR A 85 -3.23 39.69 2.25
C THR A 85 -3.81 38.29 2.15
N GLY A 86 -4.86 38.00 2.92
CA GLY A 86 -5.52 36.69 2.86
C GLY A 86 -5.99 36.32 1.45
N VAL A 87 -6.56 37.27 0.69
CA VAL A 87 -6.98 37.05 -0.71
C VAL A 87 -5.79 36.71 -1.59
N TYR A 88 -4.68 37.43 -1.45
CA TYR A 88 -3.45 37.15 -2.19
C TYR A 88 -2.92 35.75 -1.87
N ASN A 89 -2.90 35.39 -0.59
CA ASN A 89 -2.44 34.11 -0.11
C ASN A 89 -3.32 32.95 -0.58
N LEU A 90 -4.65 33.14 -0.64
CA LEU A 90 -5.56 32.18 -1.25
C LEU A 90 -5.23 31.96 -2.73
N ASP A 91 -5.05 33.03 -3.51
CA ASP A 91 -4.74 32.94 -4.94
C ASP A 91 -3.37 32.31 -5.21
N LEU A 92 -2.32 32.77 -4.54
CA LEU A 92 -0.96 32.26 -4.73
C LEU A 92 -0.86 30.77 -4.36
N ALA A 93 -1.51 30.36 -3.27
CA ALA A 93 -1.56 28.95 -2.89
C ALA A 93 -2.34 28.10 -3.91
N ARG A 94 -3.42 28.63 -4.51
CA ARG A 94 -4.14 27.96 -5.60
C ARG A 94 -3.25 27.77 -6.82
N ARG A 95 -2.50 28.80 -7.24
CA ARG A 95 -1.54 28.71 -8.37
C ARG A 95 -0.45 27.66 -8.12
N ARG A 96 0.03 27.50 -6.87
CA ARG A 96 0.94 26.41 -6.50
C ARG A 96 0.31 25.03 -6.67
N ALA A 97 -0.95 24.86 -6.24
CA ALA A 97 -1.68 23.61 -6.42
C ALA A 97 -1.87 23.29 -7.92
N GLU A 98 -2.18 24.31 -8.74
CA GLU A 98 -2.31 24.18 -10.20
C GLU A 98 -0.98 23.81 -10.87
N SER A 99 0.13 24.40 -10.41
CA SER A 99 1.49 24.08 -10.87
C SER A 99 1.85 22.61 -10.60
N VAL A 100 1.58 22.11 -9.39
CA VAL A 100 1.76 20.68 -9.06
C VAL A 100 0.80 19.80 -9.86
N GLY A 101 -0.46 20.22 -10.04
CA GLY A 101 -1.44 19.50 -10.85
C GLY A 101 -1.02 19.38 -12.31
N THR A 102 -0.47 20.45 -12.89
CA THR A 102 0.07 20.48 -14.25
C THR A 102 1.29 19.56 -14.37
N ALA A 103 2.22 19.62 -13.41
CA ALA A 103 3.36 18.72 -13.37
C ALA A 103 2.93 17.24 -13.27
N LEU A 104 1.92 16.93 -12.44
CA LEU A 104 1.38 15.58 -12.32
C LEU A 104 0.74 15.09 -13.62
N GLN A 105 -0.10 15.92 -14.24
CA GLN A 105 -0.73 15.58 -15.52
C GLN A 105 0.33 15.38 -16.62
N GLY A 106 1.32 16.27 -16.70
CA GLY A 106 2.45 16.15 -17.63
C GLY A 106 3.26 14.86 -17.40
N ALA A 107 3.55 14.52 -16.14
CA ALA A 107 4.23 13.28 -15.81
C ALA A 107 3.40 12.04 -16.18
N ILE A 108 2.07 12.08 -16.03
CA ILE A 108 1.18 10.99 -16.47
C ILE A 108 1.18 10.86 -17.99
N LEU A 109 1.08 11.98 -18.72
CA LEU A 109 1.13 11.98 -20.19
C LEU A 109 2.47 11.44 -20.71
N ALA A 110 3.57 11.73 -20.02
CA ALA A 110 4.90 11.23 -20.36
C ALA A 110 5.04 9.70 -20.22
N LEU A 111 4.14 9.03 -19.48
CA LEU A 111 4.09 7.56 -19.42
C LEU A 111 3.48 6.91 -20.69
N GLY A 112 2.92 7.72 -21.61
CA GLY A 112 2.45 7.25 -22.93
C GLY A 112 1.00 6.76 -22.97
N THR A 113 0.65 6.03 -24.05
CA THR A 113 -0.71 5.59 -24.41
C THR A 113 -1.33 4.55 -23.46
N GLU A 114 -0.66 4.22 -22.35
CA GLU A 114 -1.13 3.24 -21.37
C GLU A 114 -2.17 3.81 -20.39
N VAL A 115 -2.45 5.12 -20.44
CA VAL A 115 -3.46 5.77 -19.60
C VAL A 115 -4.62 6.25 -20.48
N PRO A 116 -5.80 5.60 -20.46
CA PRO A 116 -6.98 6.10 -21.15
C PRO A 116 -7.31 7.52 -20.66
N ALA A 117 -7.36 8.47 -21.59
CA ALA A 117 -7.76 9.84 -21.29
C ALA A 117 -9.16 9.87 -20.66
N GLY A 118 -9.36 10.74 -19.66
CA GLY A 118 -10.69 11.05 -19.12
C GLY A 118 -11.13 10.32 -17.85
N ARG A 119 -10.27 9.52 -17.19
CA ARG A 119 -10.60 8.88 -15.89
C ARG A 119 -9.90 9.50 -14.67
N LEU A 120 -9.01 10.49 -14.83
CA LEU A 120 -8.39 11.19 -13.70
C LEU A 120 -8.99 12.58 -13.57
N VAL A 121 -9.51 12.89 -12.40
CA VAL A 121 -9.88 14.25 -12.00
C VAL A 121 -8.84 14.75 -11.01
N VAL A 122 -8.04 15.73 -11.42
CA VAL A 122 -7.14 16.47 -10.54
C VAL A 122 -7.84 17.74 -10.10
N LEU A 123 -8.00 17.94 -8.79
CA LEU A 123 -8.71 19.07 -8.19
C LEU A 123 -7.74 19.96 -7.40
N PRO A 124 -7.19 21.02 -8.03
CA PRO A 124 -6.44 22.05 -7.33
C PRO A 124 -7.36 22.91 -6.46
N MET A 125 -6.99 23.10 -5.20
CA MET A 125 -7.70 23.91 -4.21
C MET A 125 -6.69 24.72 -3.39
N SER A 126 -7.19 25.66 -2.59
CA SER A 126 -6.38 26.49 -1.70
C SER A 126 -7.05 26.67 -0.35
N ARG A 127 -6.24 26.66 0.71
CA ARG A 127 -6.65 27.12 2.06
C ARG A 127 -6.01 28.44 2.44
N GLY A 128 -5.21 29.05 1.56
CA GLY A 128 -4.40 30.21 1.88
C GLY A 128 -3.55 29.97 3.14
N GLU A 129 -3.56 30.92 4.06
CA GLU A 129 -2.72 30.90 5.27
C GLU A 129 -3.36 30.23 6.50
N THR A 130 -4.55 29.65 6.38
CA THR A 130 -5.39 29.27 7.55
C THR A 130 -4.94 28.00 8.27
N THR A 131 -3.99 27.24 7.70
CA THR A 131 -3.50 25.98 8.29
C THR A 131 -1.97 25.95 8.42
N PRO A 132 -1.38 26.80 9.29
CA PRO A 132 0.06 26.78 9.51
C PRO A 132 0.51 25.50 10.22
N VAL A 133 1.63 24.91 9.76
CA VAL A 133 2.29 23.74 10.37
C VAL A 133 3.59 24.09 11.08
N ALA A 134 4.05 25.33 10.92
CA ALA A 134 5.22 25.88 11.59
C ALA A 134 5.02 27.37 11.90
N SER A 135 5.88 27.94 12.73
CA SER A 135 5.82 29.35 13.10
C SER A 135 6.06 30.28 11.90
N ASN A 136 5.09 31.15 11.59
CA ASN A 136 5.27 32.19 10.56
C ASN A 136 6.26 33.29 10.96
N ARG A 137 6.70 33.31 12.22
CA ARG A 137 7.66 34.31 12.73
C ARG A 137 9.07 34.08 12.20
N THR A 138 9.41 32.85 11.82
CA THR A 138 10.76 32.50 11.33
C THR A 138 10.73 32.23 9.82
N ALA A 139 11.83 32.54 9.12
CA ALA A 139 11.95 32.26 7.70
C ALA A 139 11.79 30.76 7.39
N ALA A 140 12.38 29.90 8.21
CA ALA A 140 12.27 28.45 8.09
C ALA A 140 10.84 27.94 8.33
N GLY A 141 10.08 28.54 9.26
CA GLY A 141 8.70 28.17 9.48
C GLY A 141 7.77 28.65 8.35
N ARG A 142 7.98 29.86 7.84
CA ARG A 142 7.28 30.33 6.62
C ARG A 142 7.53 29.42 5.43
N ALA A 143 8.78 28.99 5.20
CA ALA A 143 9.11 28.05 4.12
C ALA A 143 8.36 26.71 4.23
N ARG A 144 8.16 26.19 5.46
CA ARG A 144 7.34 24.99 5.69
C ARG A 144 5.85 25.22 5.48
N ASN A 145 5.34 26.43 5.77
CA ASN A 145 3.93 26.76 5.56
C ASN A 145 3.59 26.95 4.07
N ARG A 146 4.55 27.43 3.25
CA ARG A 146 4.44 27.47 1.79
C ARG A 146 4.57 26.07 1.19
N ARG A 147 3.45 25.34 1.18
CA ARG A 147 3.41 23.93 0.79
C ARG A 147 2.18 23.60 -0.05
N VAL A 148 2.25 22.47 -0.74
CA VAL A 148 1.15 21.84 -1.43
C VAL A 148 0.98 20.43 -0.88
N ASN A 149 -0.24 20.10 -0.48
CA ASN A 149 -0.62 18.80 0.04
C ASN A 149 -1.38 18.06 -1.04
N VAL A 150 -0.99 16.82 -1.32
CA VAL A 150 -1.67 15.96 -2.28
C VAL A 150 -2.41 14.86 -1.51
N PHE A 151 -3.68 14.69 -1.81
CA PHE A 151 -4.55 13.68 -1.22
C PHE A 151 -4.99 12.71 -2.31
N VAL A 152 -4.91 11.43 -2.00
CA VAL A 152 -5.27 10.33 -2.89
C VAL A 152 -6.32 9.49 -2.15
N PRO A 153 -7.38 9.02 -2.83
CA PRO A 153 -8.39 8.16 -2.22
C PRO A 153 -7.77 6.93 -1.57
N SER A 154 -8.42 6.46 -0.50
CA SER A 154 -8.06 5.21 0.17
C SER A 154 -8.39 4.02 -0.73
N THR A 155 -7.43 3.64 -1.58
CA THR A 155 -7.49 2.43 -2.42
C THR A 155 -6.35 1.49 -2.05
N CYS A 156 -6.40 0.26 -2.54
CA CYS A 156 -5.35 -0.73 -2.31
C CYS A 156 -3.97 -0.28 -2.81
N GLN A 157 -3.91 0.41 -3.96
CA GLN A 157 -2.65 0.95 -4.48
C GLN A 157 -2.06 2.01 -3.54
N ALA A 158 -2.90 2.93 -3.04
CA ALA A 158 -2.48 3.98 -2.12
C ALA A 158 -2.03 3.39 -0.77
N PHE A 159 -2.72 2.35 -0.28
CA PHE A 159 -2.32 1.63 0.93
C PHE A 159 -0.91 1.03 0.81
N PHE A 160 -0.62 0.27 -0.24
CA PHE A 160 0.70 -0.36 -0.41
C PHE A 160 1.80 0.67 -0.67
N ALA A 161 1.49 1.80 -1.31
CA ALA A 161 2.43 2.90 -1.44
C ALA A 161 2.80 3.54 -0.10
N GLN A 162 1.82 3.70 0.81
CA GLN A 162 2.08 4.16 2.18
C GLN A 162 2.80 3.10 3.00
N TYR A 163 2.54 1.82 2.75
CA TYR A 163 3.32 0.73 3.33
C TYR A 163 4.79 0.83 2.92
N ASP A 164 5.09 0.96 1.61
CA ASP A 164 6.44 1.16 1.11
C ASP A 164 7.10 2.40 1.75
N LEU A 165 6.41 3.55 1.76
CA LEU A 165 6.91 4.80 2.34
C LEU A 165 7.29 4.67 3.83
N ARG A 166 6.56 3.84 4.57
CA ARG A 166 6.74 3.68 6.03
C ARG A 166 7.65 2.54 6.42
N PHE A 167 7.83 1.55 5.55
CA PHE A 167 8.47 0.28 5.90
C PHE A 167 9.51 -0.23 4.89
N LEU A 168 9.69 0.40 3.72
CA LEU A 168 10.74 0.00 2.78
C LEU A 168 12.05 0.74 3.12
N PRO A 169 13.10 0.03 3.56
CA PRO A 169 14.40 0.64 3.73
C PRO A 169 15.00 0.96 2.35
N ASP A 170 15.92 1.92 2.32
CA ASP A 170 16.80 2.17 1.17
C ASP A 170 16.15 2.65 -0.14
N THR A 171 14.96 3.26 -0.06
CA THR A 171 14.30 3.91 -1.20
C THR A 171 14.19 5.42 -0.98
N PRO A 172 14.97 6.25 -1.70
CA PRO A 172 15.07 7.69 -1.41
C PRO A 172 13.86 8.52 -1.85
N VAL A 173 12.94 7.94 -2.63
CA VAL A 173 11.76 8.64 -3.17
C VAL A 173 10.45 8.18 -2.51
N PHE A 174 10.30 6.88 -2.19
CA PHE A 174 9.07 6.29 -1.63
C PHE A 174 9.36 5.22 -0.55
N GLY A 175 10.47 5.36 0.16
CA GLY A 175 10.81 4.56 1.34
C GLY A 175 10.93 5.42 2.58
N ILE A 176 11.36 4.79 3.67
CA ILE A 176 11.58 5.46 4.97
C ILE A 176 12.42 6.74 4.84
N PRO A 177 13.53 6.79 4.06
CA PRO A 177 14.32 8.00 3.91
C PRO A 177 13.55 9.19 3.31
N ALA A 178 12.50 8.93 2.52
CA ALA A 178 11.69 9.93 1.84
C ALA A 178 10.46 10.37 2.65
N HIS A 179 10.21 9.78 3.83
CA HIS A 179 8.97 10.00 4.56
C HIS A 179 8.84 11.47 5.02
N PRO A 180 7.83 12.22 4.53
CA PRO A 180 7.78 13.68 4.69
C PRO A 180 7.58 14.09 6.16
N ASN A 181 6.87 13.28 6.92
CA ASN A 181 6.47 13.61 8.30
C ASN A 181 7.38 13.02 9.39
N LEU A 182 8.56 12.48 9.06
CA LEU A 182 9.50 11.94 10.04
C LEU A 182 10.79 12.74 10.08
N ASP A 183 11.33 12.98 11.27
CA ASP A 183 12.68 13.50 11.44
C ASP A 183 13.75 12.44 11.10
N ALA A 184 15.01 12.89 10.97
CA ALA A 184 16.12 12.04 10.56
C ALA A 184 16.39 10.89 11.54
N ALA A 185 16.28 11.15 12.86
CA ALA A 185 16.51 10.14 13.89
C ALA A 185 15.44 9.03 13.83
N THR A 186 14.18 9.41 13.63
CA THR A 186 13.06 8.47 13.50
C THR A 186 13.17 7.66 12.22
N ARG A 187 13.59 8.27 11.10
CA ARG A 187 13.87 7.53 9.85
C ARG A 187 14.98 6.49 10.07
N LEU A 188 16.09 6.89 10.70
CA LEU A 188 17.20 5.99 11.01
C LEU A 188 16.75 4.82 11.89
N GLN A 189 16.02 5.09 12.97
CA GLN A 189 15.50 4.06 13.87
C GLN A 189 14.56 3.09 13.14
N ARG A 190 13.62 3.60 12.34
CA ARG A 190 12.69 2.75 11.58
C ARG A 190 13.41 1.88 10.57
N SER A 191 14.37 2.42 9.83
CA SER A 191 15.19 1.65 8.89
C SER A 191 15.95 0.53 9.61
N ALA A 192 16.54 0.82 10.77
CA ALA A 192 17.23 -0.18 11.59
C ALA A 192 16.28 -1.27 12.11
N ASP A 193 15.10 -0.89 12.59
CA ASP A 193 14.07 -1.84 13.07
C ASP A 193 13.61 -2.79 11.96
N VAL A 194 13.30 -2.24 10.77
CA VAL A 194 12.89 -3.04 9.61
C VAL A 194 14.00 -3.99 9.19
N GLU A 195 15.24 -3.50 9.07
CA GLU A 195 16.35 -4.32 8.60
C GLU A 195 16.65 -5.47 9.57
N ALA A 196 16.67 -5.20 10.88
CA ALA A 196 16.86 -6.21 11.90
C ALA A 196 15.79 -7.32 11.84
N LEU A 197 14.52 -6.93 11.73
CA LEU A 197 13.41 -7.89 11.63
C LEU A 197 13.39 -8.62 10.30
N ARG A 198 13.68 -7.96 9.19
CA ARG A 198 13.78 -8.59 7.85
C ARG A 198 14.79 -9.73 7.86
N VAL A 199 15.96 -9.53 8.46
CA VAL A 199 16.99 -10.57 8.61
C VAL A 199 16.51 -11.72 9.49
N ALA A 200 15.91 -11.42 10.65
CA ALA A 200 15.40 -12.43 11.58
C ALA A 200 14.28 -13.28 10.96
N LEU A 201 13.29 -12.63 10.36
CA LEU A 201 12.16 -13.27 9.68
C LEU A 201 12.61 -14.06 8.45
N GLY A 202 13.60 -13.57 7.69
CA GLY A 202 14.17 -14.30 6.56
C GLY A 202 14.81 -15.63 6.97
N ARG A 203 15.60 -15.64 8.06
CA ARG A 203 16.19 -16.87 8.62
C ARG A 203 15.11 -17.85 9.06
N ARG A 204 14.07 -17.34 9.73
CA ARG A 204 12.93 -18.11 10.20
C ARG A 204 12.11 -18.72 9.07
N LEU A 205 11.83 -17.94 8.02
CA LEU A 205 11.15 -18.41 6.80
C LEU A 205 11.92 -19.54 6.12
N LEU A 206 13.25 -19.39 5.98
CA LEU A 206 14.11 -20.44 5.43
C LEU A 206 14.06 -21.71 6.27
N GLN A 207 14.06 -21.59 7.61
CA GLN A 207 13.94 -22.74 8.49
C GLN A 207 12.58 -23.43 8.33
N ARG A 208 11.47 -22.67 8.33
CA ARG A 208 10.12 -23.19 8.09
C ARG A 208 10.00 -23.90 6.74
N ALA A 209 10.66 -23.38 5.69
CA ALA A 209 10.70 -24.03 4.39
C ALA A 209 11.44 -25.37 4.42
N ARG A 210 12.52 -25.51 5.20
CA ARG A 210 13.21 -26.79 5.42
C ARG A 210 12.33 -27.78 6.18
N ASP A 211 11.68 -27.33 7.24
CA ASP A 211 10.80 -28.19 8.05
C ASP A 211 9.60 -28.69 7.25
N ALA A 212 9.01 -27.82 6.41
CA ALA A 212 7.93 -28.19 5.50
C ALA A 212 8.30 -29.31 4.52
N LEU A 213 9.55 -29.36 4.03
CA LEU A 213 10.04 -30.41 3.13
C LEU A 213 10.08 -31.80 3.77
N VAL A 214 10.30 -31.86 5.08
CA VAL A 214 10.39 -33.12 5.84
C VAL A 214 9.13 -33.39 6.68
N GLY A 215 8.06 -32.64 6.46
CA GLY A 215 6.80 -32.80 7.18
C GLY A 215 6.89 -32.43 8.67
N ARG A 216 7.92 -31.70 9.09
CA ARG A 216 8.08 -31.23 10.47
C ARG A 216 7.33 -29.91 10.65
N SER A 217 6.66 -29.77 11.79
CA SER A 217 6.16 -28.46 12.24
C SER A 217 7.22 -27.85 13.15
N PRO A 218 7.79 -26.68 12.82
CA PRO A 218 8.79 -26.06 13.68
C PRO A 218 8.19 -25.71 15.03
N SER A 219 8.97 -25.92 16.10
CA SER A 219 8.68 -25.29 17.38
C SER A 219 8.87 -23.78 17.25
N PHE A 220 7.97 -23.02 17.86
CA PHE A 220 8.15 -21.59 17.98
C PHE A 220 9.13 -21.31 19.11
N ALA A 221 10.24 -20.63 18.80
CA ALA A 221 11.07 -19.97 19.79
C ALA A 221 10.64 -18.50 19.89
N PRO A 222 10.13 -18.04 21.05
CA PRO A 222 9.85 -16.63 21.28
C PRO A 222 11.07 -15.76 21.06
N ILE A 223 10.87 -14.55 20.55
CA ILE A 223 11.93 -13.54 20.61
C ILE A 223 12.13 -13.13 22.07
N ALA A 224 13.37 -13.27 22.53
CA ALA A 224 13.78 -12.82 23.84
C ALA A 224 13.58 -11.31 23.98
N ALA A 225 13.46 -10.84 25.22
CA ALA A 225 13.45 -9.41 25.51
C ALA A 225 14.75 -8.75 25.00
N GLY A 226 14.64 -7.49 24.57
CA GLY A 226 15.73 -6.72 23.99
C GLY A 226 15.41 -6.14 22.62
N SER A 227 16.43 -5.63 21.94
CA SER A 227 16.31 -4.76 20.77
C SER A 227 15.43 -5.32 19.64
N LEU A 228 15.51 -6.62 19.36
CA LEU A 228 14.68 -7.25 18.31
C LEU A 228 13.19 -7.30 18.69
N ARG A 229 12.88 -7.52 19.97
CA ARG A 229 11.50 -7.45 20.47
C ARG A 229 10.99 -6.03 20.49
N ASP A 230 11.82 -5.08 20.90
CA ASP A 230 11.45 -3.67 20.90
C ASP A 230 11.19 -3.15 19.48
N ALA A 231 12.01 -3.56 18.51
CA ALA A 231 11.77 -3.31 17.09
C ALA A 231 10.43 -3.92 16.63
N ALA A 232 10.12 -5.15 17.06
CA ALA A 232 8.86 -5.81 16.69
C ALA A 232 7.64 -5.07 17.25
N VAL A 233 7.71 -4.60 18.50
CA VAL A 233 6.66 -3.80 19.12
C VAL A 233 6.46 -2.48 18.37
N ARG A 234 7.55 -1.75 18.06
CA ARG A 234 7.46 -0.48 17.31
C ARG A 234 6.89 -0.65 15.90
N LEU A 235 7.36 -1.67 15.16
CA LEU A 235 6.82 -1.96 13.83
C LEU A 235 5.38 -2.47 13.88
N SER A 236 5.02 -3.26 14.89
CA SER A 236 3.65 -3.73 15.10
C SER A 236 2.70 -2.55 15.24
N ALA A 237 3.01 -1.64 16.18
CA ALA A 237 2.22 -0.43 16.41
C ALA A 237 2.09 0.42 15.13
N ALA A 238 3.19 0.61 14.40
CA ALA A 238 3.19 1.41 13.17
C ALA A 238 2.40 0.77 12.02
N GLN A 239 2.50 -0.55 11.82
CA GLN A 239 1.75 -1.26 10.77
C GLN A 239 0.25 -1.31 11.08
N LEU A 240 -0.12 -1.59 12.34
CA LEU A 240 -1.52 -1.58 12.75
C LEU A 240 -2.14 -0.17 12.68
N ALA A 241 -1.37 0.88 12.97
CA ALA A 241 -1.82 2.26 12.75
C ALA A 241 -2.10 2.54 11.27
N LEU A 242 -1.25 2.07 10.36
CA LEU A 242 -1.51 2.18 8.91
C LEU A 242 -2.76 1.39 8.50
N PHE A 243 -2.99 0.19 9.07
CA PHE A 243 -4.20 -0.59 8.77
C PHE A 243 -5.47 0.13 9.23
N ARG A 244 -5.45 0.75 10.43
CA ARG A 244 -6.57 1.56 10.93
C ARG A 244 -6.81 2.82 10.08
N GLU A 245 -5.76 3.41 9.53
CA GLU A 245 -5.84 4.58 8.68
C GLU A 245 -6.51 4.28 7.33
N PHE A 246 -6.16 3.16 6.69
CA PHE A 246 -6.67 2.80 5.37
C PHE A 246 -7.93 1.92 5.40
N PHE A 247 -8.15 1.19 6.48
CA PHE A 247 -9.28 0.28 6.67
C PHE A 247 -9.96 0.57 8.02
N PRO A 248 -10.53 1.76 8.21
CA PRO A 248 -11.17 2.12 9.47
C PRO A 248 -12.48 1.34 9.66
N ALA A 249 -12.68 0.80 10.85
CA ALA A 249 -13.98 0.30 11.32
C ALA A 249 -14.45 1.10 12.55
N PRO A 250 -15.75 1.04 12.91
CA PRO A 250 -16.27 1.71 14.10
C PRO A 250 -15.47 1.38 15.36
N GLY A 251 -15.27 2.36 16.23
CA GLY A 251 -14.52 2.18 17.49
C GLY A 251 -13.00 2.11 17.33
N GLY A 252 -12.43 2.47 16.18
CA GLY A 252 -10.99 2.44 15.93
C GLY A 252 -10.42 1.06 15.61
N ALA A 253 -11.30 0.10 15.32
CA ALA A 253 -10.92 -1.23 14.85
C ALA A 253 -10.48 -1.20 13.37
N ILE A 254 -9.90 -2.31 12.91
CA ILE A 254 -9.52 -2.51 11.51
C ILE A 254 -10.66 -3.24 10.78
N ASP A 255 -11.09 -2.71 9.64
CA ASP A 255 -11.94 -3.42 8.68
C ASP A 255 -11.11 -4.51 7.99
N HIS A 256 -11.00 -5.66 8.65
CA HIS A 256 -10.27 -6.81 8.13
C HIS A 256 -10.83 -7.34 6.80
N PRO A 257 -12.15 -7.38 6.55
CA PRO A 257 -12.68 -7.67 5.22
C PRO A 257 -12.14 -6.77 4.12
N ALA A 258 -12.15 -5.44 4.31
CA ALA A 258 -11.62 -4.48 3.33
C ALA A 258 -10.10 -4.63 3.16
N MET A 259 -9.36 -4.75 4.27
CA MET A 259 -7.92 -5.00 4.25
C MET A 259 -7.58 -6.29 3.49
N ASN A 260 -8.31 -7.37 3.77
CA ASN A 260 -8.10 -8.66 3.11
C ASN A 260 -8.34 -8.57 1.60
N ALA A 261 -9.35 -7.83 1.15
CA ALA A 261 -9.58 -7.60 -0.28
C ALA A 261 -8.37 -6.93 -0.95
N CYS A 262 -7.70 -5.99 -0.29
CA CYS A 262 -6.47 -5.37 -0.83
C CYS A 262 -5.28 -6.34 -0.90
N PHE A 263 -5.08 -7.16 0.13
CA PHE A 263 -4.02 -8.18 0.10
C PHE A 263 -4.29 -9.26 -0.95
N GLU A 264 -5.56 -9.59 -1.22
CA GLU A 264 -5.96 -10.47 -2.31
C GLU A 264 -5.67 -9.86 -3.67
N GLN A 265 -6.05 -8.60 -3.92
CA GLN A 265 -5.70 -7.90 -5.17
C GLN A 265 -4.19 -7.88 -5.42
N PHE A 266 -3.42 -7.58 -4.37
CA PHE A 266 -1.96 -7.59 -4.40
C PHE A 266 -1.40 -8.99 -4.69
N ALA A 267 -1.90 -10.02 -4.02
CA ALA A 267 -1.51 -11.41 -4.26
C ALA A 267 -1.96 -11.92 -5.63
N ASN A 268 -3.01 -11.34 -6.18
CA ASN A 268 -3.63 -11.72 -7.44
C ASN A 268 -3.11 -10.89 -8.62
N GLY A 269 -2.06 -10.08 -8.51
CA GLY A 269 -1.57 -9.45 -9.74
C GLY A 269 -2.41 -8.27 -10.26
N GLU A 270 -3.41 -7.79 -9.48
CA GLU A 270 -4.33 -6.73 -9.90
C GLU A 270 -3.77 -5.31 -9.65
N LEU A 271 -2.73 -5.18 -8.82
CA LEU A 271 -2.12 -3.90 -8.45
C LEU A 271 -0.87 -3.58 -9.28
N ARG A 272 -0.61 -4.41 -10.30
CA ARG A 272 0.57 -4.33 -11.16
C ARG A 272 0.51 -3.15 -12.11
N SER A 273 1.62 -2.42 -12.19
CA SER A 273 1.85 -1.51 -13.33
C SER A 273 2.09 -2.32 -14.62
N PRO A 274 1.34 -2.06 -15.72
CA PRO A 274 1.63 -2.66 -17.02
C PRO A 274 3.05 -2.30 -17.53
N LEU A 275 3.54 -1.12 -17.12
CA LEU A 275 4.86 -0.59 -17.46
C LEU A 275 5.99 -1.48 -16.89
N ALA A 276 6.82 -2.01 -17.78
CA ALA A 276 7.93 -2.88 -17.40
C ALA A 276 8.97 -2.19 -16.50
N SER A 277 9.18 -0.87 -16.69
CA SER A 277 10.09 -0.04 -15.87
C SER A 277 9.72 0.01 -14.39
N ASP A 278 8.44 -0.21 -14.08
CA ASP A 278 7.90 -0.01 -12.73
C ASP A 278 7.96 -1.27 -11.87
N ARG A 279 8.16 -2.45 -12.49
CA ARG A 279 8.12 -3.76 -11.82
C ARG A 279 9.18 -3.92 -10.72
N ALA A 280 10.21 -3.07 -10.72
CA ALA A 280 11.28 -3.01 -9.72
C ALA A 280 11.30 -1.70 -8.90
N ALA A 281 10.46 -0.71 -9.22
CA ALA A 281 10.57 0.63 -8.66
C ALA A 281 9.80 0.83 -7.35
N GLY A 282 8.93 -0.11 -6.93
CA GLY A 282 7.93 0.05 -5.85
C GLY A 282 6.58 0.58 -6.38
N VAL A 283 5.52 0.55 -5.55
CA VAL A 283 4.13 0.27 -6.02
C VAL A 283 4.08 -0.93 -6.98
N GLY A 284 5.00 -1.87 -6.71
CA GLY A 284 5.15 -3.13 -7.39
C GLY A 284 4.67 -4.25 -6.49
N GLU A 285 4.07 -5.24 -7.12
CA GLU A 285 3.71 -6.49 -6.49
C GLU A 285 4.93 -7.23 -5.96
N PRO A 286 4.75 -8.05 -4.93
CA PRO A 286 5.85 -8.58 -4.16
C PRO A 286 6.63 -9.55 -5.04
N ASN A 287 7.95 -9.42 -5.02
CA ASN A 287 8.83 -10.35 -5.70
C ASN A 287 9.40 -11.33 -4.68
N GLY A 288 9.30 -12.61 -4.99
CA GLY A 288 10.02 -13.64 -4.28
C GLY A 288 9.57 -13.92 -2.85
N ALA A 289 10.55 -14.10 -1.97
CA ALA A 289 10.34 -14.42 -0.56
C ALA A 289 9.67 -13.28 0.22
N ALA A 290 9.76 -12.04 -0.26
CA ALA A 290 9.26 -10.85 0.44
C ALA A 290 7.78 -10.97 0.80
N TYR A 291 6.98 -11.59 -0.08
CA TYR A 291 5.56 -11.78 0.18
C TYR A 291 5.26 -12.63 1.42
N PHE A 292 6.06 -13.66 1.64
CA PHE A 292 5.87 -14.56 2.78
C PHE A 292 6.21 -13.88 4.11
N LEU A 293 6.96 -12.77 4.09
CA LEU A 293 7.36 -12.06 5.30
C LEU A 293 6.19 -11.37 6.00
N PHE A 294 5.11 -11.00 5.29
CA PHE A 294 3.89 -10.49 5.93
C PHE A 294 3.34 -11.48 6.96
N ALA A 295 3.18 -12.74 6.55
CA ALA A 295 2.71 -13.80 7.43
C ALA A 295 3.73 -14.13 8.53
N GLU A 296 5.03 -14.14 8.23
CA GLU A 296 6.05 -14.40 9.25
C GLU A 296 6.10 -13.33 10.33
N PHE A 297 5.91 -12.06 9.98
CA PHE A 297 5.80 -10.98 10.94
C PHE A 297 4.54 -11.13 11.80
N ALA A 298 3.38 -11.39 11.18
CA ALA A 298 2.14 -11.62 11.93
C ALA A 298 2.23 -12.85 12.85
N PHE A 299 2.87 -13.95 12.40
CA PHE A 299 3.18 -15.10 13.26
C PHE A 299 4.05 -14.68 14.45
N LEU A 300 5.12 -13.93 14.20
CA LEU A 300 6.01 -13.44 15.26
C LEU A 300 5.22 -12.67 16.31
N CYS A 301 4.37 -11.73 15.88
CA CYS A 301 3.56 -10.91 16.78
C CYS A 301 2.58 -11.76 17.60
N VAL A 302 1.76 -12.60 16.96
CA VAL A 302 0.78 -13.45 17.64
C VAL A 302 1.45 -14.41 18.63
N GLU A 303 2.54 -15.05 18.23
CA GLU A 303 3.23 -16.05 19.06
C GLU A 303 4.06 -15.41 20.19
N SER A 304 4.48 -14.15 20.04
CA SER A 304 5.21 -13.40 21.07
C SER A 304 4.31 -12.57 21.98
N GLY A 305 2.99 -12.57 21.74
CA GLY A 305 2.02 -11.77 22.49
C GLY A 305 2.09 -10.26 22.20
N ILE A 306 2.55 -9.87 21.01
CA ILE A 306 2.61 -8.46 20.57
C ILE A 306 1.36 -8.19 19.73
N ASP A 307 0.44 -7.38 20.25
CA ASP A 307 -0.82 -6.99 19.58
C ASP A 307 -1.58 -8.17 18.96
N ALA A 308 -1.56 -9.33 19.63
CA ALA A 308 -1.99 -10.60 19.05
C ALA A 308 -3.46 -10.61 18.60
N GLY A 309 -4.31 -9.80 19.25
CA GLY A 309 -5.71 -9.63 18.90
C GLY A 309 -5.92 -9.02 17.51
N ASP A 310 -5.11 -8.04 17.13
CA ASP A 310 -5.17 -7.39 15.81
C ASP A 310 -4.44 -8.22 14.74
N TRP A 311 -3.35 -8.89 15.11
CA TRP A 311 -2.56 -9.69 14.17
C TRP A 311 -3.17 -11.03 13.81
N LEU A 312 -3.94 -11.67 14.69
CA LEU A 312 -4.52 -12.98 14.38
C LEU A 312 -5.52 -12.93 13.21
N PRO A 313 -6.45 -11.95 13.12
CA PRO A 313 -7.28 -11.77 11.93
C PRO A 313 -6.47 -11.45 10.67
N ALA A 314 -5.46 -10.58 10.76
CA ALA A 314 -4.58 -10.25 9.63
C ALA A 314 -3.79 -11.47 9.13
N LEU A 315 -3.31 -12.30 10.05
CA LEU A 315 -2.58 -13.53 9.74
C LEU A 315 -3.41 -14.51 8.91
N ARG A 316 -4.74 -14.57 9.11
CA ARG A 316 -5.63 -15.40 8.28
C ARG A 316 -5.55 -14.98 6.81
N SER A 317 -5.61 -13.68 6.55
CA SER A 317 -5.44 -13.11 5.21
C SER A 317 -4.09 -13.48 4.63
N PHE A 318 -3.00 -13.17 5.34
CA PHE A 318 -1.65 -13.36 4.81
C PHE A 318 -1.30 -14.82 4.51
N VAL A 319 -1.80 -15.77 5.30
CA VAL A 319 -1.60 -17.20 5.00
C VAL A 319 -2.50 -17.65 3.85
N ALA A 320 -3.74 -17.15 3.75
CA ALA A 320 -4.63 -17.50 2.65
C ALA A 320 -4.09 -17.01 1.29
N THR A 321 -3.64 -15.75 1.24
CA THR A 321 -3.18 -15.11 0.01
C THR A 321 -1.84 -15.64 -0.51
N GLN A 322 -1.05 -16.34 0.32
CA GLN A 322 0.11 -17.11 -0.16
C GLN A 322 -0.29 -18.15 -1.22
N GLU A 323 -1.47 -18.77 -1.08
CA GLU A 323 -1.95 -19.73 -2.08
C GLU A 323 -2.19 -19.04 -3.42
N ILE A 324 -2.76 -17.83 -3.42
CA ILE A 324 -2.96 -17.03 -4.63
C ILE A 324 -1.60 -16.69 -5.25
N PHE A 325 -0.72 -16.10 -4.45
CA PHE A 325 0.59 -15.62 -4.88
C PHE A 325 1.44 -16.71 -5.53
N MET A 326 1.55 -17.89 -4.91
CA MET A 326 2.38 -18.97 -5.45
C MET A 326 1.92 -19.50 -6.79
N HIS A 327 0.63 -19.42 -7.11
CA HIS A 327 0.10 -19.89 -8.38
C HIS A 327 0.22 -18.82 -9.46
N VAL A 328 -0.04 -17.57 -9.09
CA VAL A 328 0.08 -16.43 -9.99
C VAL A 328 1.56 -16.22 -10.36
N TYR A 329 2.48 -16.04 -9.41
CA TYR A 329 3.83 -15.52 -9.67
C TYR A 329 4.90 -16.57 -10.01
N ARG A 330 4.48 -17.79 -10.32
CA ARG A 330 5.41 -18.88 -10.58
C ARG A 330 5.95 -18.84 -12.01
N PRO A 331 7.18 -19.33 -12.27
CA PRO A 331 7.62 -19.58 -13.64
C PRO A 331 6.68 -20.61 -14.30
N GLY A 332 5.97 -20.19 -15.36
CA GLY A 332 4.95 -21.03 -16.03
C GLY A 332 3.69 -21.20 -15.19
N PRO A 333 2.87 -20.15 -15.01
CA PRO A 333 1.66 -20.21 -14.19
C PRO A 333 0.70 -21.28 -14.71
N LYS A 334 0.03 -21.98 -13.80
CA LYS A 334 -0.96 -23.03 -14.08
C LYS A 334 -2.19 -22.79 -13.21
N ALA A 335 -3.35 -23.27 -13.69
CA ALA A 335 -4.57 -23.25 -12.91
C ALA A 335 -4.33 -23.87 -11.52
N PRO A 336 -4.72 -23.19 -10.43
CA PRO A 336 -4.50 -23.69 -9.08
C PRO A 336 -5.41 -24.91 -8.82
N PRO A 337 -4.97 -25.92 -8.05
CA PRO A 337 -5.82 -27.04 -7.65
C PRO A 337 -6.91 -26.56 -6.69
N ALA A 338 -8.03 -27.28 -6.54
CA ALA A 338 -9.11 -26.91 -5.62
C ALA A 338 -8.61 -26.59 -4.20
N VAL A 339 -9.30 -25.67 -3.50
CA VAL A 339 -8.96 -25.33 -2.10
C VAL A 339 -9.08 -26.59 -1.25
N GLY A 340 -8.04 -26.88 -0.46
CA GLY A 340 -7.96 -28.11 0.34
C GLY A 340 -7.39 -29.33 -0.40
N ALA A 341 -7.04 -29.21 -1.69
CA ALA A 341 -6.36 -30.28 -2.42
C ALA A 341 -5.07 -30.75 -1.71
N ALA A 342 -4.77 -32.04 -1.90
CA ALA A 342 -3.61 -32.69 -1.31
C ALA A 342 -2.32 -31.94 -1.65
N VAL A 343 -1.46 -31.78 -0.64
CA VAL A 343 -0.20 -31.08 -0.79
C VAL A 343 0.78 -31.98 -1.57
N PRO A 344 1.39 -31.48 -2.67
CA PRO A 344 2.32 -32.28 -3.45
C PRO A 344 3.51 -32.73 -2.61
N ARG A 345 3.91 -33.99 -2.78
CA ARG A 345 5.21 -34.47 -2.31
C ARG A 345 6.26 -34.09 -3.33
N CYS A 346 7.39 -33.55 -2.88
CA CYS A 346 8.54 -33.33 -3.75
C CYS A 346 8.91 -34.68 -4.41
N GLY A 347 9.12 -34.68 -5.73
CA GLY A 347 9.06 -35.87 -6.61
C GLY A 347 9.82 -37.13 -6.16
N SER A 348 9.44 -38.27 -6.75
CA SER A 348 9.82 -39.67 -6.45
C SER A 348 11.31 -40.04 -6.53
N ARG A 349 12.24 -39.09 -6.68
CA ARG A 349 13.70 -39.32 -6.68
C ARG A 349 14.41 -38.73 -5.45
N GLY A 350 13.74 -38.79 -4.30
CA GLY A 350 14.29 -38.39 -3.01
C GLY A 350 13.71 -37.08 -2.49
N ALA A 351 13.38 -37.08 -1.20
CA ALA A 351 13.00 -35.87 -0.47
C ALA A 351 14.08 -34.82 -0.67
N ARG A 352 13.74 -33.69 -1.30
CA ARG A 352 14.68 -32.58 -1.47
C ARG A 352 15.18 -32.16 -0.09
N ARG A 353 16.48 -32.27 0.15
CA ARG A 353 17.10 -31.87 1.42
C ARG A 353 17.30 -30.35 1.54
N ARG A 354 17.27 -29.61 0.43
CA ARG A 354 17.45 -28.15 0.40
C ARG A 354 16.24 -27.45 -0.25
N PRO A 355 15.73 -26.36 0.34
CA PRO A 355 14.65 -25.58 -0.23
C PRO A 355 15.13 -24.87 -1.51
N ARG A 356 14.26 -24.85 -2.53
CA ARG A 356 14.32 -23.89 -3.64
C ARG A 356 14.21 -22.47 -3.07
N SER A 357 14.91 -21.55 -3.74
CA SER A 357 14.76 -20.14 -3.44
C SER A 357 13.32 -19.69 -3.70
N LEU A 358 12.69 -19.09 -2.68
CA LEU A 358 11.39 -18.44 -2.86
C LEU A 358 11.51 -17.18 -3.73
N ASN A 359 12.72 -16.69 -4.02
CA ASN A 359 12.94 -15.61 -4.99
C ASN A 359 12.71 -16.04 -6.46
N ALA A 360 12.35 -17.31 -6.69
CA ALA A 360 11.91 -17.78 -8.00
C ALA A 360 10.50 -17.30 -8.38
N PHE A 361 9.66 -16.89 -7.41
CA PHE A 361 8.39 -16.23 -7.69
C PHE A 361 8.67 -14.81 -8.14
N ARG A 362 8.38 -14.45 -9.39
CA ARG A 362 8.75 -13.14 -9.93
C ARG A 362 7.62 -12.45 -10.66
N ASN A 363 7.43 -11.18 -10.32
CA ASN A 363 6.45 -10.29 -10.95
C ASN A 363 6.85 -9.88 -12.39
N ASP A 364 8.14 -9.98 -12.74
CA ASP A 364 8.69 -9.54 -14.03
C ASP A 364 8.58 -10.58 -15.15
N ARG A 365 8.27 -11.84 -14.82
CA ARG A 365 8.18 -12.95 -15.78
C ARG A 365 6.83 -13.08 -16.49
N PHE A 366 5.89 -12.18 -16.21
CA PHE A 366 4.63 -12.12 -16.95
C PHE A 366 4.83 -11.28 -18.20
N THR A 367 4.69 -11.92 -19.36
CA THR A 367 4.61 -11.24 -20.65
C THR A 367 3.14 -10.96 -20.95
N ALA A 368 2.83 -9.73 -21.35
CA ALA A 368 1.53 -9.39 -21.95
C ALA A 368 1.49 -9.98 -23.37
N THR A 369 1.45 -11.31 -23.49
CA THR A 369 1.46 -11.98 -24.80
C THR A 369 0.46 -13.12 -24.79
N GLY A 370 -0.76 -12.81 -25.20
CA GLY A 370 -1.84 -13.75 -25.51
C GLY A 370 -2.91 -13.02 -26.34
N PRO A 371 -3.75 -13.74 -27.11
CA PRO A 371 -4.77 -13.14 -27.97
C PRO A 371 -5.92 -12.47 -27.20
N SER A 372 -5.91 -12.54 -25.87
CA SER A 372 -6.85 -11.87 -24.97
C SER A 372 -6.07 -10.99 -23.98
N PRO A 373 -6.48 -9.72 -23.76
CA PRO A 373 -5.82 -8.77 -22.84
C PRO A 373 -5.81 -9.22 -21.37
N THR A 374 -6.41 -10.37 -21.05
CA THR A 374 -6.52 -10.99 -19.73
C THR A 374 -5.55 -12.13 -19.47
N VAL A 375 -4.67 -12.50 -20.42
CA VAL A 375 -3.62 -13.49 -20.16
C VAL A 375 -2.45 -12.79 -19.46
N GLY A 376 -2.50 -12.71 -18.12
CA GLY A 376 -1.38 -12.24 -17.28
C GLY A 376 -1.73 -11.29 -16.13
N LEU A 377 -2.98 -10.84 -16.05
CA LEU A 377 -3.56 -10.12 -14.91
C LEU A 377 -4.38 -11.12 -14.09
N GLY A 378 -3.96 -11.41 -12.85
CA GLY A 378 -4.70 -12.24 -11.89
C GLY A 378 -5.30 -13.56 -12.33
N GLN A 379 -4.62 -14.64 -11.97
CA GLN A 379 -5.03 -16.01 -12.25
C GLN A 379 -5.55 -16.77 -11.03
N SER A 380 -6.08 -16.08 -10.01
CA SER A 380 -7.11 -16.69 -9.16
C SER A 380 -8.47 -16.20 -9.62
N ASP A 381 -9.37 -17.14 -9.89
CA ASP A 381 -10.77 -16.83 -10.12
C ASP A 381 -11.39 -16.31 -8.81
N SER A 382 -12.39 -15.43 -8.92
CA SER A 382 -13.11 -14.94 -7.74
C SER A 382 -13.75 -16.08 -6.94
N VAL A 383 -13.97 -17.24 -7.57
CA VAL A 383 -14.44 -18.47 -6.93
C VAL A 383 -13.42 -18.99 -5.92
N ARG A 384 -12.14 -19.12 -6.30
CA ARG A 384 -11.06 -19.52 -5.39
C ARG A 384 -10.88 -18.52 -4.27
N ILE A 385 -10.89 -17.21 -4.56
CA ILE A 385 -10.76 -16.18 -3.53
C ILE A 385 -11.86 -16.37 -2.47
N ARG A 386 -13.12 -16.53 -2.90
CA ARG A 386 -14.24 -16.82 -1.99
C ARG A 386 -14.04 -18.12 -1.22
N ALA A 387 -13.58 -19.19 -1.87
CA ALA A 387 -13.32 -20.47 -1.22
C ALA A 387 -12.17 -20.39 -0.19
N LEU A 388 -11.12 -19.62 -0.46
CA LEU A 388 -10.04 -19.35 0.49
C LEU A 388 -10.55 -18.55 1.68
N ARG A 389 -11.30 -17.46 1.46
CA ARG A 389 -11.94 -16.69 2.55
C ARG A 389 -12.75 -17.60 3.47
N ALA A 390 -13.59 -18.46 2.91
CA ALA A 390 -14.38 -19.41 3.67
C ALA A 390 -13.50 -20.44 4.43
N SER A 391 -12.47 -20.99 3.78
CA SER A 391 -11.59 -22.00 4.39
C SER A 391 -10.70 -21.47 5.52
N TYR A 392 -10.47 -20.16 5.59
CA TYR A 392 -9.64 -19.50 6.61
C TYR A 392 -10.46 -18.70 7.63
N ALA A 393 -11.77 -18.56 7.42
CA ALA A 393 -12.67 -17.91 8.35
C ALA A 393 -12.63 -18.59 9.72
N GLY A 394 -12.42 -17.81 10.78
CA GLY A 394 -12.35 -18.33 12.15
C GLY A 394 -11.12 -19.20 12.46
N ALA A 395 -10.18 -19.41 11.51
CA ALA A 395 -9.02 -20.26 11.74
C ALA A 395 -8.17 -19.76 12.92
N GLY A 396 -7.88 -20.67 13.85
CA GLY A 396 -6.98 -20.42 14.99
C GLY A 396 -5.51 -20.61 14.61
N LEU A 397 -4.62 -20.23 15.53
CA LEU A 397 -3.16 -20.25 15.30
C LEU A 397 -2.62 -21.64 14.90
N ALA A 398 -3.13 -22.72 15.50
CA ALA A 398 -2.71 -24.08 15.15
C ALA A 398 -3.03 -24.44 13.70
N THR A 399 -4.25 -24.13 13.24
CA THR A 399 -4.68 -24.31 11.85
C THR A 399 -3.84 -23.45 10.92
N LEU A 400 -3.59 -22.18 11.27
CA LEU A 400 -2.79 -21.27 10.45
C LEU A 400 -1.34 -21.74 10.31
N ARG A 401 -0.72 -22.26 11.38
CA ARG A 401 0.62 -22.88 11.32
C ARG A 401 0.63 -24.07 10.36
N GLN A 402 -0.37 -24.94 10.44
CA GLN A 402 -0.49 -26.09 9.54
C GLN A 402 -0.64 -25.64 8.08
N ARG A 403 -1.53 -24.68 7.80
CA ARG A 403 -1.77 -24.14 6.46
C ARG A 403 -0.54 -23.44 5.89
N ALA A 404 0.15 -22.62 6.68
CA ALA A 404 1.40 -21.97 6.27
C ALA A 404 2.49 -22.99 5.93
N ARG A 405 2.64 -24.05 6.73
CA ARG A 405 3.55 -25.16 6.42
C ARG A 405 3.19 -25.84 5.10
N GLN A 406 1.91 -26.12 4.87
CA GLN A 406 1.41 -26.70 3.62
C GLN A 406 1.69 -25.78 2.43
N ASN A 407 1.52 -24.47 2.59
CA ASN A 407 1.82 -23.48 1.56
C ASN A 407 3.31 -23.46 1.24
N LEU A 408 4.18 -23.44 2.24
CA LEU A 408 5.63 -23.56 2.00
C LEU A 408 5.98 -24.87 1.30
N GLN A 409 5.38 -26.00 1.70
CA GLN A 409 5.60 -27.28 1.03
C GLN A 409 5.17 -27.21 -0.45
N ARG A 410 4.01 -26.61 -0.76
CA ARG A 410 3.58 -26.35 -2.14
C ARG A 410 4.61 -25.49 -2.87
N ALA A 411 5.04 -24.36 -2.29
CA ALA A 411 6.04 -23.47 -2.88
C ALA A 411 7.32 -24.22 -3.29
N GLN A 412 7.73 -25.17 -2.46
CA GLN A 412 8.93 -25.98 -2.66
C GLN A 412 8.74 -27.10 -3.69
N CYS A 413 7.58 -27.76 -3.67
CA CYS A 413 7.34 -29.02 -4.38
C CYS A 413 6.50 -28.90 -5.66
N MET A 414 5.83 -27.76 -5.92
CA MET A 414 5.21 -27.54 -7.22
C MET A 414 6.26 -27.71 -8.36
N PRO A 415 5.90 -28.14 -9.57
CA PRO A 415 6.83 -28.51 -10.65
C PRO A 415 7.87 -27.43 -10.99
#